data_AF-A0A355GCW4-F1
#
_entry.id   AF-A0A355GCW4-F1
#
_cell.length_a   1.000
_cell.length_b   1.000
_cell.length_c   1.000
_cell.angle_alpha   90.00
_cell.angle_beta   90.00
_cell.angle_gamma   90.00
#
_symmetry.space_group_name_H-M   'P 1'
#
loop_
_entity.id
_entity.type
_entity.pdbx_description
1 polymer ?
#
loop_
_entity_poly.entity_id
_entity_poly.type
_entity_poly.pdbx_seq_one_letter_code
_entity_poly.pdbx_strand_id
1 'polypeptide(L)'
;MIVAQSGGPSPVINNSLRGLVETARDLPEIGTIYAGWHGIEGVLKEELLNLSGQSPEEIALLRVTPAAGSVGTCRYKLKEHQNEDFDRIVEVFKAHNIGYFC
;
A
#
# COMPACT_ATOMS: atom_id res chain seq x y z
N MET A 1 -3.59 4.42 -7.20
CA MET A 1 -2.98 4.78 -5.90
C MET A 1 -2.31 3.55 -5.33
N ILE A 2 -1.23 3.71 -4.55
CA ILE A 2 -0.65 2.61 -3.78
C ILE A 2 -0.34 3.04 -2.35
N VAL A 3 -0.56 2.11 -1.40
CA VAL A 3 -0.20 2.26 0.01
C VAL A 3 0.89 1.26 0.38
N ALA A 4 1.90 1.69 1.14
CA ALA A 4 2.97 0.84 1.64
C ALA A 4 3.22 1.09 3.12
N GLN A 5 2.93 0.09 3.95
CA GLN A 5 3.19 0.19 5.38
C GLN A 5 4.67 -0.05 5.67
N SER A 6 5.30 0.85 6.40
CA SER A 6 6.72 0.75 6.77
C SER A 6 6.91 0.85 8.27
N GLY A 7 8.00 0.27 8.76
CA GLY A 7 8.40 0.32 10.16
C GLY A 7 7.75 -0.74 11.04
N GLY A 8 7.87 -0.51 12.35
CA GLY A 8 7.29 -1.38 13.38
C GLY A 8 5.77 -1.24 13.38
N PRO A 9 5.03 -2.34 13.30
CA PRO A 9 3.61 -2.24 13.07
C PRO A 9 2.86 -1.90 14.37
N SER A 10 1.81 -1.08 14.29
CA SER A 10 1.03 -0.64 15.46
C SER A 10 -0.34 -1.34 15.54
N PRO A 11 -0.97 -1.44 16.73
CA PRO A 11 -2.28 -2.09 16.87
C PRO A 11 -3.40 -1.48 16.03
N VAL A 12 -3.23 -0.24 15.55
CA VAL A 12 -4.24 0.51 14.81
C VAL A 12 -3.91 0.68 13.32
N ILE A 13 -2.78 0.14 12.85
CA ILE A 13 -2.30 0.38 11.48
C ILE A 13 -3.28 -0.11 10.40
N ASN A 14 -4.03 -1.18 10.69
CA ASN A 14 -5.06 -1.70 9.80
C ASN A 14 -6.26 -0.75 9.69
N ASN A 15 -6.56 0.03 10.74
CA ASN A 15 -7.60 1.05 10.69
C ASN A 15 -7.19 2.23 9.80
N SER A 16 -5.91 2.61 9.80
CA SER A 16 -5.39 3.60 8.85
C SER A 16 -5.52 3.11 7.40
N LEU A 17 -5.15 1.84 7.15
CA LEU A 17 -5.32 1.23 5.83
C LEU A 17 -6.79 1.20 5.41
N ARG A 18 -7.69 0.76 6.30
CA ARG A 18 -9.13 0.75 6.07
C ARG A 18 -9.65 2.14 5.68
N GLY A 19 -9.33 3.15 6.49
CA GLY A 19 -9.78 4.53 6.25
C GLY A 19 -9.27 5.08 4.91
N LEU A 20 -8.03 4.76 4.54
CA LEU A 20 -7.47 5.12 3.24
C LEU A 20 -8.22 4.46 2.09
N VAL A 21 -8.48 3.15 2.17
CA VAL A 21 -9.20 2.42 1.11
C VAL A 21 -10.65 2.89 1.00
N GLU A 22 -11.35 3.05 2.12
CA GLU A 22 -12.74 3.55 2.15
C GLU A 22 -12.81 4.96 1.53
N THR A 23 -11.95 5.88 1.95
CA THR A 23 -11.93 7.25 1.42
C THR A 23 -11.55 7.29 -0.06
N ALA A 24 -10.53 6.52 -0.47
CA ALA A 24 -10.06 6.49 -1.85
C ALA A 24 -11.12 5.96 -2.82
N ARG A 25 -12.01 5.06 -2.38
CA ARG A 25 -13.13 4.57 -3.21
C ARG A 25 -14.16 5.64 -3.55
N ASP A 26 -14.29 6.65 -2.70
CA ASP A 26 -15.24 7.76 -2.90
C ASP A 26 -14.66 8.90 -3.76
N LEU A 27 -13.37 8.82 -4.10
CA LEU A 27 -12.67 9.83 -4.90
C LEU A 27 -12.61 9.41 -6.38
N PRO A 28 -13.29 10.12 -7.30
CA PRO A 28 -13.36 9.74 -8.72
C PRO A 28 -12.00 9.82 -9.43
N GLU A 29 -11.04 10.57 -8.92
CA GLU A 29 -9.67 10.66 -9.43
C GLU A 29 -8.81 9.43 -9.09
N ILE A 30 -9.22 8.62 -8.11
CA ILE A 30 -8.52 7.40 -7.72
C ILE A 30 -9.13 6.22 -8.48
N GLY A 31 -8.36 5.66 -9.41
CA GLY A 31 -8.70 4.40 -10.07
C GLY A 31 -8.45 3.19 -9.16
N THR A 32 -7.51 2.34 -9.52
CA THR A 32 -7.18 1.14 -8.72
C THR A 32 -6.35 1.50 -7.48
N ILE A 33 -6.70 0.90 -6.35
CA ILE A 33 -6.03 1.01 -5.06
C ILE A 33 -5.20 -0.26 -4.87
N TYR A 34 -3.89 -0.11 -4.81
CA TYR A 34 -2.95 -1.19 -4.54
C TYR A 34 -2.36 -1.07 -3.14
N ALA A 35 -1.89 -2.19 -2.59
CA ALA A 35 -0.93 -2.18 -1.49
C ALA A 35 0.36 -2.90 -1.90
N GLY A 36 1.50 -2.34 -1.50
CA GLY A 36 2.79 -3.04 -1.62
C GLY A 36 2.86 -4.16 -0.58
N TRP A 37 2.96 -5.41 -1.04
CA TRP A 37 3.09 -6.55 -0.13
C TRP A 37 4.41 -6.48 0.63
N HIS A 38 4.35 -6.43 1.97
CA HIS A 38 5.51 -6.11 2.79
C HIS A 38 6.11 -4.73 2.47
N GLY A 39 5.28 -3.70 2.33
CA GLY A 39 5.74 -2.31 2.23
C GLY A 39 6.45 -2.00 0.91
N ILE A 40 7.51 -1.18 0.97
CA ILE A 40 8.20 -0.71 -0.24
C ILE A 40 8.96 -1.81 -0.97
N GLU A 41 9.36 -2.87 -0.28
CA GLU A 41 10.01 -4.03 -0.91
C GLU A 41 9.06 -4.75 -1.87
N GLY A 42 7.77 -4.83 -1.54
CA GLY A 42 6.75 -5.33 -2.45
C GLY A 42 6.61 -4.48 -3.70
N VAL A 43 6.73 -3.16 -3.56
CA VAL A 43 6.73 -2.26 -4.73
C VAL A 43 7.92 -2.53 -5.64
N LEU A 44 9.13 -2.64 -5.08
CA LEU A 44 10.35 -2.92 -5.85
C LEU A 44 10.27 -4.26 -6.60
N LYS A 45 9.69 -5.28 -5.95
CA LYS A 45 9.47 -6.62 -6.51
C LYS A 45 8.20 -6.74 -7.37
N GLU A 46 7.39 -5.68 -7.45
CA GLU A 46 6.09 -5.66 -8.11
C GLU A 46 5.08 -6.69 -7.54
N GLU A 47 5.23 -7.00 -6.25
CA GLU A 47 4.29 -7.80 -5.46
C GLU A 47 3.18 -6.89 -4.91
N LEU A 48 2.18 -6.63 -5.75
CA LEU A 48 1.09 -5.70 -5.45
C LEU A 48 -0.22 -6.43 -5.14
N LEU A 49 -0.88 -6.04 -4.05
CA LEU A 49 -2.23 -6.48 -3.71
C LEU A 49 -3.26 -5.50 -4.28
N ASN A 50 -4.21 -5.99 -5.08
CA ASN A 50 -5.33 -5.17 -5.55
C ASN A 50 -6.42 -5.07 -4.48
N LEU A 51 -6.49 -3.94 -3.78
CA LEU A 51 -7.49 -3.67 -2.74
C LEU A 51 -8.83 -3.18 -3.29
N SER A 52 -8.86 -2.64 -4.51
CA SER A 52 -10.11 -2.33 -5.20
C SER A 52 -10.92 -3.59 -5.53
N GLY A 53 -10.25 -4.74 -5.72
CA GLY A 53 -10.91 -6.02 -5.96
C GLY A 53 -11.48 -6.70 -4.70
N GLN A 54 -11.18 -6.19 -3.50
CA GLN A 54 -11.69 -6.74 -2.25
C GLN A 54 -13.11 -6.23 -1.97
N SER A 55 -13.97 -7.07 -1.38
CA SER A 55 -15.31 -6.63 -1.01
C SER A 55 -15.26 -5.55 0.09
N PRO A 56 -16.25 -4.64 0.15
CA PRO A 56 -16.35 -3.68 1.25
C PRO A 56 -16.34 -4.34 2.63
N GLU A 57 -16.94 -5.53 2.75
CA GLU A 57 -17.01 -6.28 4.01
C GLU A 57 -15.61 -6.73 4.47
N GLU A 58 -14.77 -7.26 3.57
CA GLU A 58 -13.40 -7.65 3.88
C GLU A 58 -12.56 -6.44 4.32
N ILE A 59 -12.72 -5.30 3.64
CA ILE A 59 -12.06 -4.05 4.04
C ILE A 59 -12.55 -3.59 5.42
N ALA A 60 -13.83 -3.73 5.73
CA ALA A 60 -14.39 -3.35 7.02
C ALA A 60 -13.81 -4.18 8.18
N LEU A 61 -13.52 -5.47 7.94
CA LEU A 61 -12.94 -6.37 8.94
C LEU A 61 -11.57 -5.92 9.46
N LEU A 62 -10.81 -5.15 8.68
CA LEU A 62 -9.53 -4.55 9.10
C LEU A 62 -9.65 -3.73 10.40
N ARG A 63 -10.86 -3.29 10.76
CA ARG A 63 -11.12 -2.61 12.04
C ARG A 63 -10.78 -3.47 13.25
N VAL A 64 -11.01 -4.77 13.16
CA VAL A 64 -10.87 -5.74 14.24
C VAL A 64 -9.85 -6.84 13.95
N THR A 65 -9.29 -6.86 12.73
CA THR A 65 -8.25 -7.82 12.35
C THR A 65 -7.01 -7.65 13.23
N PRO A 66 -6.67 -8.67 14.05
CA PRO A 66 -5.43 -8.68 14.81
C PRO A 66 -4.24 -8.84 13.85
N ALA A 67 -3.03 -8.59 14.37
CA ALA A 67 -1.79 -8.41 13.62
C ALA A 67 -1.62 -7.01 13.05
N ALA A 68 -0.49 -6.42 13.37
CA ALA A 68 -0.16 -5.10 12.94
C ALA A 68 0.41 -5.24 11.51
N GLY A 69 -0.38 -4.82 10.51
CA GLY A 69 0.01 -4.78 9.10
C GLY A 69 -0.54 -5.93 8.27
N SER A 70 -1.84 -5.92 7.96
CA SER A 70 -2.50 -6.94 7.12
C SER A 70 -1.93 -7.06 5.71
N VAL A 71 -1.26 -6.01 5.21
CA VAL A 71 -0.55 -6.02 3.91
C VAL A 71 0.97 -6.22 4.07
N GLY A 72 1.41 -6.50 5.30
CA GLY A 72 2.81 -6.60 5.69
C GLY A 72 3.46 -5.23 5.90
N THR A 73 4.58 -5.22 6.64
CA THR A 73 5.46 -4.05 6.74
C THR A 73 6.88 -4.39 6.33
N CYS A 74 7.66 -3.39 5.93
CA CYS A 74 9.10 -3.52 5.70
C CYS A 74 9.93 -2.75 6.72
N ARG A 75 11.19 -3.14 6.84
CA ARG A 75 12.25 -2.34 7.48
C ARG A 75 13.24 -1.76 6.48
N TYR A 76 13.09 -2.08 5.19
CA TYR A 76 13.91 -1.52 4.13
C TYR A 76 13.76 0.00 4.09
N LYS A 77 14.90 0.69 4.07
CA LYS A 77 14.97 2.15 4.08
C LYS A 77 15.67 2.60 2.81
N LEU A 78 14.90 3.25 1.93
CA LEU A 78 15.43 3.94 0.76
C LEU A 78 16.40 5.05 1.23
N LYS A 79 17.58 5.09 0.62
CA LYS A 79 18.61 6.10 0.85
C LYS A 79 18.78 6.95 -0.41
N GLU A 80 19.18 8.20 -0.23
CA GLU A 80 19.30 9.18 -1.31
C GLU A 80 20.20 8.75 -2.48
N HIS A 81 21.17 7.86 -2.25
CA HIS A 81 22.08 7.37 -3.29
C HIS A 81 21.57 6.11 -4.03
N GLN A 82 20.40 5.59 -3.70
CA GLN A 82 19.83 4.39 -4.32
C GLN A 82 18.96 4.74 -5.52
N ASN A 83 19.55 5.37 -6.53
CA ASN A 83 18.83 5.82 -7.73
C ASN A 83 18.10 4.67 -8.43
N GLU A 84 18.70 3.47 -8.49
CA GLU A 84 18.09 2.28 -9.11
C GLU A 84 16.76 1.89 -8.43
N ASP A 85 16.66 1.99 -7.10
CA ASP A 85 15.43 1.68 -6.38
C ASP A 85 14.34 2.73 -6.68
N PHE A 86 14.71 4.01 -6.72
CA PHE A 86 13.78 5.08 -7.07
C PHE A 86 13.28 4.94 -8.50
N ASP A 87 14.18 4.65 -9.44
CA ASP A 87 13.84 4.42 -10.85
C ASP A 87 12.89 3.24 -10.96
N ARG A 88 13.18 2.12 -10.28
CA ARG A 88 12.31 0.94 -10.25
C ARG A 88 10.94 1.25 -9.68
N ILE A 89 10.84 2.02 -8.60
CA ILE A 89 9.55 2.43 -8.02
C ILE A 89 8.75 3.26 -9.03
N VAL A 90 9.39 4.21 -9.71
CA VAL A 90 8.74 5.05 -10.73
C VAL A 90 8.28 4.21 -11.92
N GLU A 91 9.06 3.22 -12.35
CA GLU A 91 8.66 2.26 -13.40
C GLU A 91 7.38 1.51 -13.01
N VAL A 92 7.34 0.94 -11.80
CA VAL A 92 6.15 0.23 -11.29
C VAL A 92 4.96 1.18 -11.20
N PHE A 93 5.16 2.41 -10.70
CA PHE A 93 4.07 3.39 -10.62
C PHE A 93 3.52 3.72 -12.01
N LYS A 94 4.37 3.90 -13.01
CA LYS A 94 3.94 4.13 -14.40
C LYS A 94 3.20 2.92 -14.97
N ALA A 95 3.71 1.71 -14.76
CA ALA A 95 3.12 0.47 -15.28
C ALA A 95 1.68 0.24 -14.77
N HIS A 96 1.40 0.64 -13.53
CA HIS A 96 0.09 0.48 -12.88
C HIS A 96 -0.73 1.78 -12.82
N ASN A 97 -0.31 2.83 -13.55
CA ASN A 97 -0.96 4.15 -13.60
C ASN A 97 -1.21 4.75 -12.19
N ILE A 98 -0.21 4.67 -11.32
CA ILE A 98 -0.25 5.15 -9.94
C ILE A 98 0.24 6.60 -9.89
N GLY A 99 -0.66 7.53 -9.53
CA GLY A 99 -0.34 8.93 -9.28
C GLY A 99 -0.22 9.34 -7.81
N TYR A 100 -0.52 8.42 -6.88
CA TYR A 100 -0.57 8.69 -5.44
C TYR A 100 0.10 7.56 -4.66
N PHE A 101 0.97 7.93 -3.71
CA PHE A 101 1.69 7.03 -2.82
C PHE A 101 1.47 7.44 -1.36
N CYS A 102 1.12 6.47 -0.51
CA CYS A 102 0.85 6.69 0.93
C CYS A 102 1.51 5.65 1.82
#